data_AF-A0A8J7C6C6-F1
#
_entry.id   AF-A0A8J7C6C6-F1
#
_cell.length_a   1.000
_cell.length_b   1.000
_cell.length_c   1.000
_cell.angle_alpha   90.00
_cell.angle_beta   90.00
_cell.angle_gamma   90.00
#
_symmetry.space_group_name_H-M   'P 1'
#
loop_
_entity.id
_entity.type
_entity.pdbx_description
1 polymer ?
#
loop_
_entity_poly.entity_id
_entity_poly.type
_entity_poly.pdbx_seq_one_letter_code
_entity_poly.pdbx_strand_id
1 'polypeptide(L)'
;MGNSQVFVICQNPACGKEFGKFLAEFNRSKKLERPHFCSLKCHAQYRGLSNFKGKVNRDTSHLRDIVRRDAFSPFRYHLRVMKKSAKRRNQECYVTLVDLKLLWEKQKGICPYTGWSLVLLPCTTSYETTSLTINRASVDRKDSSQGYTLDNIHFVAVIANYAKMAFTEEDLINFCHDVCKYRNLDVYNRKDLIEIKSNYQQLVLGNRRDEYSPFRQHLKLARRRVKSHGRECTITLEYLKALWEQQNGICSYTGWKLDNPETTAHWENNQLHPKRASLDRIDSSLGYVLGNVQFVSVMANFAKRDFQEEELLKFFQAVVNYRVKNTPPNPPLTKGRARVG
;
A
#
# COMPACT_ATOMS: atom_id res chain seq x y z
N MET A 1 16.02 -28.13 -6.04
CA MET A 1 15.44 -29.47 -5.76
C MET A 1 15.06 -30.06 -7.11
N GLY A 2 15.71 -31.18 -7.48
CA GLY A 2 15.61 -31.75 -8.82
C GLY A 2 14.18 -32.08 -9.22
N ASN A 3 13.81 -31.76 -10.46
CA ASN A 3 12.56 -32.21 -11.06
C ASN A 3 12.63 -33.72 -11.30
N SER A 4 12.49 -34.53 -10.26
CA SER A 4 12.44 -35.98 -10.38
C SER A 4 11.18 -36.36 -11.16
N GLN A 5 11.38 -36.83 -12.39
CA GLN A 5 10.35 -37.42 -13.23
C GLN A 5 10.34 -38.94 -13.08
N VAL A 6 9.17 -39.53 -13.15
CA VAL A 6 8.94 -40.97 -13.22
C VAL A 6 8.25 -41.30 -14.53
N PHE A 7 8.65 -42.40 -15.17
CA PHE A 7 8.02 -42.88 -16.39
C PHE A 7 6.90 -43.86 -16.03
N VAL A 8 5.74 -43.68 -16.65
CA VAL A 8 4.57 -44.53 -16.46
C VAL A 8 3.95 -44.88 -17.80
N ILE A 9 3.30 -46.04 -17.86
CA ILE A 9 2.59 -46.50 -19.05
C ILE A 9 1.18 -45.92 -19.06
N CYS A 10 0.75 -45.40 -20.21
CA CYS A 10 -0.62 -44.95 -20.42
C CYS A 10 -1.60 -46.12 -20.25
N GLN A 11 -2.51 -45.99 -19.29
CA GLN A 11 -3.50 -47.02 -18.95
C GLN A 11 -4.75 -46.98 -19.85
N ASN A 12 -4.70 -46.25 -20.97
CA ASN A 12 -5.68 -46.41 -22.04
C ASN A 12 -5.31 -47.69 -22.84
N PRO A 13 -6.17 -48.72 -22.88
CA PRO A 13 -5.91 -49.97 -23.59
C PRO A 13 -5.57 -49.79 -25.07
N ALA A 14 -6.07 -48.72 -25.69
CA ALA A 14 -5.81 -48.39 -27.10
C ALA A 14 -4.50 -47.59 -27.33
N CYS A 15 -3.68 -47.35 -26.29
CA CYS A 15 -2.48 -46.51 -26.40
C CYS A 15 -1.19 -47.21 -25.93
N GLY A 16 -1.10 -47.64 -24.66
CA GLY A 16 0.11 -48.31 -24.14
C GLY A 16 1.42 -47.50 -24.15
N LYS A 17 1.40 -46.21 -24.50
CA LYS A 17 2.59 -45.35 -24.60
C LYS A 17 3.19 -45.04 -23.23
N GLU A 18 4.52 -45.14 -23.10
CA GLU A 18 5.27 -44.65 -21.94
C GLU A 18 5.43 -43.10 -21.99
N PHE A 19 5.25 -42.44 -20.85
CA PHE A 19 5.41 -41.00 -20.74
C PHE A 19 5.90 -40.58 -19.35
N GLY A 20 6.63 -39.47 -19.30
CA GLY A 20 7.15 -38.90 -18.05
C GLY A 20 6.08 -38.11 -17.27
N LYS A 21 6.04 -38.29 -15.95
CA LYS A 21 5.25 -37.49 -15.00
C LYS A 21 6.14 -36.98 -13.87
N PHE A 22 5.77 -35.85 -13.28
CA PHE A 22 6.40 -35.40 -12.05
C PHE A 22 6.10 -36.37 -10.90
N LEU A 23 7.12 -36.67 -10.09
CA LEU A 23 7.02 -37.59 -8.96
C LEU A 23 5.88 -37.21 -7.98
N ALA A 24 5.71 -35.91 -7.71
CA ALA A 24 4.62 -35.41 -6.85
C ALA A 24 3.22 -35.73 -7.41
N GLU A 25 3.05 -35.62 -8.73
CA GLU A 25 1.79 -35.94 -9.38
C GLU A 25 1.53 -37.46 -9.40
N PHE A 26 2.59 -38.26 -9.59
CA PHE A 26 2.52 -39.71 -9.49
C PHE A 26 2.09 -40.15 -8.09
N ASN A 27 2.76 -39.68 -7.04
CA ASN A 27 2.43 -40.02 -5.65
C ASN A 27 0.99 -39.63 -5.28
N ARG A 28 0.54 -38.45 -5.73
CA ARG A 28 -0.87 -38.03 -5.55
C ARG A 28 -1.85 -38.96 -6.26
N SER A 29 -1.53 -39.39 -7.48
CA SER A 29 -2.39 -40.29 -8.26
C SER A 29 -2.45 -41.67 -7.62
N LYS A 30 -1.31 -42.20 -7.15
CA LYS A 30 -1.22 -43.46 -6.40
C LYS A 30 -2.04 -43.43 -5.10
N LYS A 31 -1.96 -42.35 -4.33
CA LYS A 31 -2.76 -42.16 -3.10
C LYS A 31 -4.27 -42.14 -3.36
N LEU A 32 -4.68 -41.64 -4.52
CA LEU A 32 -6.08 -41.51 -4.90
C LEU A 32 -6.57 -42.66 -5.81
N GLU A 33 -5.73 -43.68 -6.02
CA GLU A 33 -6.00 -44.82 -6.90
C GLU A 33 -6.45 -44.40 -8.31
N ARG A 34 -5.82 -43.35 -8.85
CA ARG A 34 -6.18 -42.77 -10.16
C ARG A 34 -5.31 -43.31 -11.28
N PRO A 35 -5.91 -43.66 -12.44
CA PRO A 35 -5.14 -44.10 -13.58
C PRO A 35 -4.35 -42.96 -14.27
N HIS A 36 -3.31 -43.35 -15.00
CA HIS A 36 -2.35 -42.50 -15.69
C HIS A 36 -2.61 -42.50 -17.21
N PHE A 37 -2.68 -41.33 -17.81
CA PHE A 37 -2.90 -41.16 -19.25
C PHE A 37 -1.89 -40.18 -19.85
N CYS A 38 -1.35 -40.52 -21.02
CA CYS A 38 -0.36 -39.69 -21.72
C CYS A 38 -0.97 -38.42 -22.35
N SER A 39 -2.30 -38.34 -22.45
CA SER A 39 -3.02 -37.20 -23.02
C SER A 39 -4.48 -37.16 -22.55
N LEU A 40 -5.11 -35.98 -22.66
CA LEU A 40 -6.54 -35.81 -22.44
C LEU A 40 -7.38 -36.69 -23.38
N LYS A 41 -6.91 -36.91 -24.61
CA LYS A 41 -7.55 -37.81 -25.57
C LYS A 41 -7.58 -39.25 -25.06
N CYS A 42 -6.46 -39.75 -24.51
CA CYS A 42 -6.39 -41.09 -23.95
C CYS A 42 -7.28 -41.25 -22.71
N HIS A 43 -7.33 -40.22 -21.85
CA HIS A 43 -8.26 -40.22 -20.71
C HIS A 43 -9.72 -40.27 -21.18
N ALA A 44 -10.09 -39.47 -22.17
CA ALA A 44 -11.44 -39.42 -22.72
C ALA A 44 -11.83 -40.75 -23.36
N GLN A 45 -10.96 -41.33 -24.20
CA GLN A 45 -11.17 -42.63 -24.82
C GLN A 45 -11.33 -43.75 -23.79
N TYR A 46 -10.48 -43.78 -22.75
CA TYR A 46 -10.60 -44.73 -21.65
C TYR A 46 -11.94 -44.62 -20.91
N ARG A 47 -12.47 -43.40 -20.77
CA ARG A 47 -13.78 -43.12 -20.16
C ARG A 47 -14.96 -43.34 -21.11
N GLY A 48 -14.74 -43.78 -22.35
CA GLY A 48 -15.79 -43.92 -23.36
C GLY A 48 -16.38 -42.57 -23.82
N LEU A 49 -15.67 -41.47 -23.59
CA LEU A 49 -16.11 -40.13 -23.96
C LEU A 49 -15.71 -39.85 -25.42
N SER A 50 -16.65 -40.06 -26.35
CA SER A 50 -16.52 -39.65 -27.75
C SER A 50 -17.27 -38.34 -27.96
N ASN A 51 -16.62 -37.33 -28.53
CA ASN A 51 -17.18 -36.03 -28.90
C ASN A 51 -17.98 -35.35 -27.78
N PHE A 52 -17.38 -34.36 -27.10
CA PHE A 52 -18.16 -33.35 -26.38
C PHE A 52 -19.08 -32.68 -27.42
N LYS A 53 -20.31 -33.20 -27.60
CA LYS A 53 -21.30 -32.77 -28.61
C LYS A 53 -21.76 -31.32 -28.35
N GLY A 54 -20.86 -30.35 -28.38
CA GLY A 54 -21.11 -28.94 -28.04
C GLY A 54 -21.57 -28.69 -26.60
N LYS A 55 -21.76 -29.72 -25.76
CA LYS A 55 -22.13 -29.56 -24.36
C LYS A 55 -20.90 -29.15 -23.55
N VAL A 56 -20.61 -27.86 -23.58
CA VAL A 56 -19.84 -27.21 -22.51
C VAL A 56 -20.53 -27.60 -21.20
N ASN A 57 -19.80 -28.16 -20.24
CA ASN A 57 -20.34 -28.41 -18.92
C ASN A 57 -20.66 -27.06 -18.27
N ARG A 58 -21.90 -26.57 -18.46
CA ARG A 58 -22.39 -25.32 -17.87
C ARG A 58 -22.80 -25.50 -16.40
N ASP A 59 -22.84 -26.75 -15.93
CA ASP A 59 -23.17 -27.04 -14.54
C ASP A 59 -21.97 -26.74 -13.63
N THR A 60 -21.94 -25.49 -13.19
CA THR A 60 -20.98 -24.97 -12.22
C THR A 60 -21.51 -25.07 -10.78
N SER A 61 -22.58 -25.85 -10.52
CA SER A 61 -23.14 -26.04 -9.18
C SER A 61 -22.08 -26.52 -8.18
N HIS A 62 -21.25 -27.48 -8.57
CA HIS A 62 -20.12 -27.97 -7.76
C HIS A 62 -19.07 -26.89 -7.45
N LEU A 63 -18.94 -25.84 -8.28
CA LEU A 63 -18.08 -24.68 -8.00
C LEU A 63 -18.71 -23.74 -6.97
N ARG A 64 -20.05 -23.72 -6.83
CA ARG A 64 -20.73 -22.89 -5.81
C ARG A 64 -20.37 -23.35 -4.40
N ASP A 65 -20.19 -24.64 -4.18
CA ASP A 65 -19.75 -25.19 -2.89
C ASP A 65 -18.27 -24.91 -2.59
N ILE A 66 -17.43 -24.78 -3.63
CA ILE A 66 -16.00 -24.41 -3.51
C ILE A 66 -15.82 -22.92 -3.16
N VAL A 67 -16.78 -22.06 -3.52
CA VAL A 67 -16.76 -20.60 -3.26
C VAL A 67 -17.56 -20.26 -2.00
N ARG A 68 -17.70 -21.18 -1.04
CA ARG A 68 -18.32 -20.83 0.25
C ARG A 68 -17.44 -19.86 1.02
N ARG A 69 -18.00 -18.68 1.31
CA ARG A 69 -17.41 -17.76 2.27
C ARG A 69 -17.50 -18.40 3.66
N ASP A 70 -16.39 -18.47 4.38
CA ASP A 70 -16.36 -18.87 5.78
C ASP A 70 -15.94 -17.68 6.67
N ALA A 71 -15.86 -17.92 7.98
CA ALA A 71 -15.48 -16.91 8.96
C ALA A 71 -14.07 -16.32 8.75
N PHE A 72 -13.22 -16.95 7.94
CA PHE A 72 -11.86 -16.50 7.65
C PHE A 72 -11.71 -15.81 6.29
N SER A 73 -12.74 -15.83 5.44
CA SER A 73 -12.73 -15.20 4.11
C SER A 73 -12.27 -13.73 4.10
N PRO A 74 -12.70 -12.89 5.06
CA PRO A 74 -12.23 -11.51 5.12
C PRO A 74 -10.72 -11.35 5.35
N PHE A 75 -10.08 -12.31 6.03
CA PHE A 75 -8.67 -12.23 6.42
C PHE A 75 -7.69 -12.82 5.41
N ARG A 76 -8.18 -13.62 4.45
CA ARG A 76 -7.35 -14.28 3.43
C ARG A 76 -6.55 -13.30 2.58
N TYR A 77 -7.15 -12.15 2.22
CA TYR A 77 -6.47 -11.10 1.48
C TYR A 77 -5.26 -10.55 2.25
N HIS A 78 -5.46 -10.23 3.53
CA HIS A 78 -4.42 -9.68 4.40
C HIS A 78 -3.25 -10.64 4.56
N LEU A 79 -3.53 -11.91 4.87
CA LEU A 79 -2.49 -12.93 5.01
C LEU A 79 -1.69 -13.12 3.71
N ARG A 80 -2.36 -13.11 2.55
CA ARG A 80 -1.72 -13.19 1.23
C ARG A 80 -0.76 -12.01 1.01
N VAL A 81 -1.21 -10.78 1.31
CA VAL A 81 -0.39 -9.57 1.16
C VAL A 81 0.80 -9.58 2.11
N MET A 82 0.59 -9.96 3.39
CA MET A 82 1.65 -10.06 4.39
C MET A 82 2.75 -11.04 3.97
N LYS A 83 2.38 -12.27 3.58
CA LYS A 83 3.34 -13.29 3.11
C LYS A 83 4.16 -12.81 1.92
N LYS A 84 3.50 -12.18 0.93
CA LYS A 84 4.19 -11.60 -0.24
C LYS A 84 5.15 -10.49 0.17
N SER A 85 4.74 -9.66 1.13
CA SER A 85 5.53 -8.53 1.59
C SER A 85 6.72 -8.93 2.46
N ALA A 86 6.55 -9.91 3.35
CA ALA A 86 7.61 -10.46 4.18
C ALA A 86 8.68 -11.12 3.32
N LYS A 87 8.27 -11.95 2.35
CA LYS A 87 9.19 -12.57 1.37
C LYS A 87 10.02 -11.54 0.62
N ARG A 88 9.40 -10.44 0.15
CA ARG A 88 10.10 -9.37 -0.57
C ARG A 88 11.18 -8.68 0.27
N ARG A 89 10.95 -8.58 1.58
CA ARG A 89 11.86 -7.89 2.52
C ARG A 89 12.77 -8.86 3.28
N ASN A 90 12.77 -10.15 2.95
CA ASN A 90 13.46 -11.19 3.69
C ASN A 90 13.13 -11.16 5.20
N GLN A 91 11.84 -11.04 5.52
CA GLN A 91 11.32 -11.01 6.89
C GLN A 91 10.40 -12.20 7.15
N GLU A 92 10.31 -12.59 8.41
CA GLU A 92 9.45 -13.69 8.87
C GLU A 92 7.97 -13.31 8.88
N CYS A 93 7.11 -14.32 8.75
CA CYS A 93 5.66 -14.18 8.79
C CYS A 93 5.02 -15.42 9.40
N TYR A 94 4.78 -15.39 10.71
CA TYR A 94 4.21 -16.51 11.48
C TYR A 94 2.70 -16.38 11.71
N VAL A 95 2.11 -15.25 11.32
CA VAL A 95 0.66 -14.97 11.50
C VAL A 95 -0.21 -15.96 10.71
N THR A 96 -1.25 -16.47 11.37
CA THR A 96 -2.29 -17.34 10.81
C THR A 96 -3.62 -16.59 10.57
N LEU A 97 -4.59 -17.25 9.92
CA LEU A 97 -5.94 -16.67 9.77
C LEU A 97 -6.69 -16.54 11.11
N VAL A 98 -6.42 -17.45 12.05
CA VAL A 98 -6.99 -17.42 13.39
C VAL A 98 -6.48 -16.20 14.15
N ASP A 99 -5.18 -15.95 14.09
CA ASP A 99 -4.54 -14.78 14.70
C ASP A 99 -5.14 -13.47 14.19
N LEU A 100 -5.35 -13.34 12.88
CA LEU A 100 -5.96 -12.15 12.29
C LEU A 100 -7.40 -11.95 12.76
N LYS A 101 -8.19 -13.02 12.88
CA LYS A 101 -9.56 -12.96 13.38
C LYS A 101 -9.61 -12.53 14.86
N LEU A 102 -8.79 -13.15 15.71
CA LEU A 102 -8.69 -12.81 17.13
C LEU A 102 -8.23 -11.37 17.34
N LEU A 103 -7.23 -10.92 16.57
CA LEU A 103 -6.76 -9.54 16.61
C LEU A 103 -7.87 -8.55 16.20
N TRP A 104 -8.61 -8.86 15.13
CA TRP A 104 -9.73 -8.02 14.68
C TRP A 104 -10.82 -7.89 15.74
N GLU A 105 -11.21 -9.01 16.36
CA GLU A 105 -12.20 -9.07 17.45
C GLU A 105 -11.71 -8.29 18.68
N LYS A 106 -10.44 -8.47 19.07
CA LYS A 106 -9.80 -7.72 20.17
C LYS A 106 -9.81 -6.21 19.92
N GLN A 107 -9.53 -5.78 18.69
CA GLN A 107 -9.56 -4.37 18.29
C GLN A 107 -10.98 -3.84 18.07
N LYS A 108 -12.01 -4.69 18.07
CA LYS A 108 -13.39 -4.33 17.74
C LYS A 108 -13.53 -3.64 16.37
N GLY A 109 -12.61 -3.93 15.45
CA GLY A 109 -12.53 -3.25 14.15
C GLY A 109 -12.24 -1.75 14.22
N ILE A 110 -11.66 -1.24 15.31
CA ILE A 110 -11.35 0.18 15.48
C ILE A 110 -9.86 0.42 15.16
N CYS A 111 -9.59 1.47 14.39
CA CYS A 111 -8.23 1.91 14.09
C CYS A 111 -7.57 2.54 15.33
N PRO A 112 -6.37 2.09 15.75
CA PRO A 112 -5.70 2.62 16.94
C PRO A 112 -5.19 4.06 16.75
N TYR A 113 -4.99 4.50 15.50
CA TYR A 113 -4.54 5.86 15.22
C TYR A 113 -5.68 6.87 15.12
N THR A 114 -6.78 6.53 14.44
CA THR A 114 -7.84 7.49 14.10
C THR A 114 -9.13 7.31 14.88
N GLY A 115 -9.30 6.17 15.56
CA GLY A 115 -10.58 5.77 16.17
C GLY A 115 -11.68 5.40 15.16
N TRP A 116 -11.38 5.37 13.85
CA TRP A 116 -12.38 5.00 12.85
C TRP A 116 -12.74 3.52 12.93
N SER A 117 -14.03 3.23 12.69
CA SER A 117 -14.46 1.89 12.31
C SER A 117 -13.85 1.53 10.95
N LEU A 118 -13.10 0.44 10.94
CA LEU A 118 -12.42 -0.07 9.77
C LEU A 118 -13.37 -0.87 8.89
N VAL A 119 -13.23 -0.69 7.58
CA VAL A 119 -13.99 -1.48 6.59
C VAL A 119 -13.21 -2.74 6.24
N LEU A 120 -13.68 -3.89 6.74
CA LEU A 120 -13.18 -5.21 6.38
C LEU A 120 -14.05 -5.80 5.26
N LEU A 121 -13.46 -6.10 4.10
CA LEU A 121 -14.22 -6.63 2.97
C LEU A 121 -14.44 -8.14 3.09
N PRO A 122 -15.55 -8.68 2.56
CA PRO A 122 -15.98 -10.04 2.89
C PRO A 122 -15.09 -11.14 2.30
N CYS A 123 -14.34 -10.86 1.23
CA CYS A 123 -13.41 -11.81 0.64
C CYS A 123 -12.36 -11.12 -0.25
N THR A 124 -11.36 -11.91 -0.65
CA THR A 124 -10.28 -11.50 -1.56
C THR A 124 -10.76 -10.81 -2.83
N THR A 125 -11.78 -11.36 -3.51
CA THR A 125 -12.30 -10.78 -4.75
C THR A 125 -12.90 -9.39 -4.52
N SER A 126 -13.54 -9.17 -3.37
CA SER A 126 -14.06 -7.83 -3.03
C SER A 126 -12.95 -6.79 -2.90
N TYR A 127 -11.76 -7.15 -2.41
CA TYR A 127 -10.61 -6.23 -2.38
C TYR A 127 -10.13 -5.82 -3.77
N GLU A 128 -10.34 -6.68 -4.77
CA GLU A 128 -9.90 -6.46 -6.15
C GLU A 128 -10.92 -5.60 -6.93
N THR A 129 -12.21 -5.69 -6.59
CA THR A 129 -13.28 -4.98 -7.31
C THR A 129 -13.78 -3.71 -6.62
N THR A 130 -13.62 -3.59 -5.30
CA THR A 130 -14.16 -2.45 -4.54
C THR A 130 -13.16 -1.30 -4.53
N SER A 131 -13.61 -0.08 -4.83
CA SER A 131 -12.82 1.15 -4.74
C SER A 131 -12.24 1.38 -3.34
N LEU A 132 -10.96 1.73 -3.26
CA LEU A 132 -10.23 1.92 -2.02
C LEU A 132 -10.77 3.13 -1.25
N THR A 133 -11.09 2.97 0.04
CA THR A 133 -11.47 4.05 0.95
C THR A 133 -10.39 4.24 2.01
N ILE A 134 -10.24 5.45 2.55
CA ILE A 134 -9.22 5.77 3.55
C ILE A 134 -9.28 4.90 4.82
N ASN A 135 -10.47 4.50 5.25
CA ASN A 135 -10.70 3.65 6.43
C ASN A 135 -10.77 2.15 6.10
N ARG A 136 -10.43 1.73 4.88
CA ARG A 136 -10.31 0.30 4.58
C ARG A 136 -9.29 -0.35 5.52
N ALA A 137 -9.65 -1.50 6.08
CA ALA A 137 -8.77 -2.26 6.95
C ALA A 137 -7.48 -2.61 6.21
N SER A 138 -6.34 -2.42 6.88
CA SER A 138 -5.01 -2.82 6.43
C SER A 138 -4.22 -3.34 7.62
N VAL A 139 -3.29 -4.25 7.41
CA VAL A 139 -2.43 -4.76 8.48
C VAL A 139 -1.10 -4.01 8.41
N ASP A 140 -0.80 -3.28 9.47
CA ASP A 140 0.46 -2.59 9.68
C ASP A 140 1.31 -3.36 10.70
N ARG A 141 2.63 -3.16 10.63
CA ARG A 141 3.56 -3.63 11.64
C ARG A 141 3.81 -2.49 12.61
N LYS A 142 3.71 -2.73 13.91
CA LYS A 142 4.00 -1.73 14.94
C LYS A 142 5.45 -1.27 14.78
N ASP A 143 6.37 -2.23 14.80
CA ASP A 143 7.77 -2.03 14.40
C ASP A 143 7.99 -2.51 12.96
N SER A 144 8.29 -1.57 12.07
CA SER A 144 8.56 -1.82 10.65
C SER A 144 9.92 -2.51 10.39
N SER A 145 10.83 -2.55 11.36
CA SER A 145 12.09 -3.30 11.27
C SER A 145 11.87 -4.81 11.45
N GLN A 146 10.85 -5.19 12.20
CA GLN A 146 10.50 -6.58 12.51
C GLN A 146 9.57 -7.22 11.46
N GLY A 147 9.44 -8.55 11.56
CA GLY A 147 8.55 -9.37 10.73
C GLY A 147 7.08 -9.28 11.14
N TYR A 148 6.26 -10.16 10.56
CA TYR A 148 4.85 -10.29 10.91
C TYR A 148 4.66 -11.38 11.98
N THR A 149 4.55 -10.95 13.23
CA THR A 149 4.20 -11.75 14.41
C THR A 149 2.94 -11.17 15.06
N LEU A 150 2.18 -11.97 15.80
CA LEU A 150 0.89 -11.56 16.39
C LEU A 150 1.01 -10.31 17.28
N ASP A 151 2.09 -10.21 18.04
CA ASP A 151 2.39 -9.09 18.93
C ASP A 151 2.85 -7.82 18.18
N ASN A 152 3.48 -7.97 17.01
CA ASN A 152 4.00 -6.87 16.20
C ASN A 152 3.03 -6.39 15.10
N ILE A 153 1.80 -6.90 15.01
CA ILE A 153 0.82 -6.44 14.02
C ILE A 153 -0.41 -5.80 14.65
N HIS A 154 -1.07 -4.95 13.87
CA HIS A 154 -2.38 -4.40 14.19
C HIS A 154 -3.16 -4.05 12.91
N PHE A 155 -4.48 -4.04 13.00
CA PHE A 155 -5.33 -3.48 11.96
C PHE A 155 -5.39 -1.97 12.07
N VAL A 156 -5.15 -1.29 10.96
CA VAL A 156 -5.18 0.17 10.85
C VAL A 156 -5.94 0.58 9.60
N ALA A 157 -6.32 1.86 9.54
CA ALA A 157 -6.84 2.45 8.32
C ALA A 157 -5.74 2.42 7.25
N VAL A 158 -6.08 2.07 6.00
CA VAL A 158 -5.08 1.94 4.93
C VAL A 158 -4.29 3.22 4.73
N ILE A 159 -4.92 4.39 4.89
CA ILE A 159 -4.24 5.69 4.81
C ILE A 159 -3.19 5.86 5.93
N ALA A 160 -3.44 5.33 7.13
CA ALA A 160 -2.49 5.37 8.23
C ALA A 160 -1.29 4.44 7.99
N ASN A 161 -1.53 3.25 7.43
CA ASN A 161 -0.45 2.35 7.00
C ASN A 161 0.41 3.00 5.90
N TYR A 162 -0.24 3.68 4.94
CA TYR A 162 0.46 4.45 3.92
C TYR A 162 1.22 5.65 4.48
N ALA A 163 0.69 6.34 5.47
CA ALA A 163 1.39 7.47 6.09
C ALA A 163 2.62 7.00 6.89
N LYS A 164 2.48 5.94 7.70
CA LYS A 164 3.58 5.37 8.48
C LYS A 164 4.65 4.75 7.58
N MET A 165 4.27 3.85 6.68
CA MET A 165 5.19 3.12 5.78
C MET A 165 6.43 2.56 6.52
N ALA A 166 7.56 3.27 6.44
CA ALA A 166 8.83 2.89 7.06
C ALA A 166 9.18 3.75 8.30
N PHE A 167 8.42 4.82 8.55
CA PHE A 167 8.59 5.72 9.68
C PHE A 167 8.02 5.12 10.96
N THR A 168 8.39 5.72 12.10
CA THR A 168 7.90 5.31 13.40
C THR A 168 6.45 5.74 13.62
N GLU A 169 5.81 5.17 14.65
CA GLU A 169 4.51 5.66 15.10
C GLU A 169 4.61 7.14 15.55
N GLU A 170 5.67 7.50 16.26
CA GLU A 170 5.91 8.86 16.74
C GLU A 170 6.01 9.86 15.57
N ASP A 171 6.74 9.52 14.52
CA ASP A 171 6.81 10.32 13.30
C ASP A 171 5.41 10.60 12.72
N LEU A 172 4.54 9.57 12.70
CA LEU A 172 3.18 9.70 12.17
C LEU A 172 2.36 10.68 13.00
N ILE A 173 2.41 10.56 14.32
CA ILE A 173 1.62 11.39 15.22
C ILE A 173 2.09 12.83 15.17
N ASN A 174 3.41 13.06 15.28
CA ASN A 174 4.01 14.38 15.22
C ASN A 174 3.71 15.05 13.87
N PHE A 175 3.80 14.29 12.77
CA PHE A 175 3.42 14.78 11.46
C PHE A 175 1.95 15.20 11.39
N CYS A 176 1.00 14.41 11.92
CA CYS A 176 -0.42 14.78 11.94
C CYS A 176 -0.68 16.05 12.77
N HIS A 177 -0.02 16.18 13.93
CA HIS A 177 -0.11 17.38 14.76
C HIS A 177 0.41 18.62 14.02
N ASP A 178 1.57 18.52 13.38
CA ASP A 178 2.16 19.63 12.64
C ASP A 178 1.30 20.05 11.45
N VAL A 179 0.65 19.11 10.75
CA VAL A 179 -0.31 19.47 9.70
C VAL A 179 -1.52 20.20 10.28
N CYS A 180 -2.15 19.68 11.33
CA CYS A 180 -3.31 20.32 11.96
C CYS A 180 -2.98 21.73 12.46
N LYS A 181 -1.79 21.90 13.06
CA LYS A 181 -1.28 23.21 13.50
C LYS A 181 -1.04 24.16 12.33
N TYR A 182 -0.36 23.71 11.28
CA TYR A 182 0.01 24.57 10.15
C TYR A 182 -1.19 24.98 9.31
N ARG A 183 -2.12 24.05 9.08
CA ARG A 183 -3.34 24.27 8.29
C ARG A 183 -4.49 24.88 9.12
N ASN A 184 -4.24 25.20 10.40
CA ASN A 184 -5.23 25.71 11.35
C ASN A 184 -6.53 24.87 11.32
N LEU A 185 -6.41 23.55 11.45
CA LEU A 185 -7.55 22.63 11.36
C LEU A 185 -8.36 22.52 12.68
N ASP A 186 -8.14 23.43 13.64
CA ASP A 186 -9.03 23.63 14.79
C ASP A 186 -10.13 24.67 14.48
N VAL A 187 -11.29 24.48 15.11
CA VAL A 187 -12.58 25.17 14.86
C VAL A 187 -12.46 26.71 14.73
N TYR A 188 -13.11 27.25 13.68
CA TYR A 188 -13.26 28.66 13.24
C TYR A 188 -12.14 29.28 12.40
N ASN A 189 -12.46 29.48 11.10
CA ASN A 189 -11.94 30.48 10.13
C ASN A 189 -10.41 30.58 9.95
N ARG A 190 -9.84 30.60 8.74
CA ARG A 190 -10.21 31.38 7.55
C ARG A 190 -9.43 30.83 6.33
N LYS A 191 -10.02 31.02 5.15
CA LYS A 191 -9.41 30.89 3.81
C LYS A 191 -8.17 31.77 3.68
N ASP A 192 -7.20 31.34 2.87
CA ASP A 192 -6.57 32.15 1.81
C ASP A 192 -5.87 31.23 0.79
N LEU A 193 -6.17 31.43 -0.50
CA LEU A 193 -5.49 30.81 -1.64
C LEU A 193 -4.75 31.93 -2.38
N ILE A 194 -3.44 31.75 -2.59
CA ILE A 194 -2.59 32.67 -3.35
C ILE A 194 -2.53 32.21 -4.81
N GLU A 195 -2.82 33.13 -5.73
CA GLU A 195 -2.78 32.96 -7.18
C GLU A 195 -1.42 33.46 -7.73
N ILE A 196 -0.78 32.70 -8.63
CA ILE A 196 0.53 33.06 -9.23
C ILE A 196 0.46 33.03 -10.76
N LYS A 197 0.97 34.12 -11.36
CA LYS A 197 1.26 34.25 -12.80
C LYS A 197 2.70 33.77 -13.10
N SER A 198 2.89 33.05 -14.21
CA SER A 198 4.22 32.63 -14.71
C SER A 198 4.63 33.42 -15.96
N ASN A 199 5.92 33.73 -16.09
CA ASN A 199 6.55 34.11 -17.34
C ASN A 199 7.81 33.25 -17.55
N TYR A 200 8.00 32.71 -18.75
CA TYR A 200 9.02 31.69 -19.04
C TYR A 200 10.15 32.24 -19.93
N GLN A 201 11.40 31.90 -19.60
CA GLN A 201 12.53 31.94 -20.53
C GLN A 201 13.28 30.61 -20.50
N GLN A 202 13.83 30.23 -21.65
CA GLN A 202 14.33 28.91 -22.00
C GLN A 202 15.86 28.95 -22.14
N LEU A 203 16.60 28.07 -21.46
CA LEU A 203 18.05 27.93 -21.63
C LEU A 203 18.53 26.47 -21.61
N VAL A 204 19.68 26.29 -22.24
CA VAL A 204 20.21 25.07 -22.87
C VAL A 204 20.86 24.08 -21.90
N LEU A 205 20.74 22.80 -22.21
CA LEU A 205 21.25 21.64 -21.46
C LEU A 205 22.77 21.43 -21.62
N GLY A 206 23.48 21.27 -20.50
CA GLY A 206 24.81 20.70 -20.42
C GLY A 206 24.91 19.69 -19.26
N ASN A 207 25.67 18.60 -19.43
CA ASN A 207 25.89 17.55 -18.42
C ASN A 207 26.93 17.95 -17.35
N ARG A 208 26.69 19.08 -16.67
CA ARG A 208 27.42 19.49 -15.45
C ARG A 208 26.40 19.90 -14.38
N ARG A 209 26.76 19.78 -13.09
CA ARG A 209 25.92 20.23 -11.96
C ARG A 209 25.42 21.65 -12.27
N ASP A 210 24.11 21.77 -12.37
CA ASP A 210 23.41 23.00 -12.72
C ASP A 210 22.32 23.31 -11.69
N GLU A 211 21.69 24.48 -11.84
CA GLU A 211 20.60 24.93 -10.96
C GLU A 211 19.39 23.97 -10.96
N TYR A 212 19.28 23.11 -11.98
CA TYR A 212 18.20 22.14 -12.12
C TYR A 212 18.49 20.77 -11.49
N SER A 213 19.74 20.53 -11.09
CA SER A 213 20.20 19.24 -10.57
C SER A 213 19.35 18.67 -9.42
N PRO A 214 18.89 19.47 -8.43
CA PRO A 214 17.99 18.99 -7.38
C PRO A 214 16.62 18.49 -7.91
N PHE A 215 16.17 18.96 -9.07
CA PHE A 215 14.85 18.67 -9.63
C PHE A 215 14.81 17.48 -10.59
N ARG A 216 15.98 17.05 -11.08
CA ARG A 216 16.11 15.94 -12.05
C ARG A 216 15.52 14.64 -11.52
N GLN A 217 15.73 14.31 -10.24
CA GLN A 217 15.18 13.11 -9.64
C GLN A 217 13.65 13.17 -9.53
N HIS A 218 13.07 14.32 -9.19
CA HIS A 218 11.62 14.51 -9.14
C HIS A 218 10.97 14.29 -10.50
N LEU A 219 11.53 14.90 -11.56
CA LEU A 219 11.04 14.73 -12.92
C LEU A 219 11.16 13.27 -13.41
N LYS A 220 12.28 12.60 -13.11
CA LYS A 220 12.48 11.17 -13.41
C LYS A 220 11.41 10.30 -12.74
N LEU A 221 11.12 10.55 -11.47
CA LEU A 221 10.10 9.83 -10.71
C LEU A 221 8.69 10.08 -11.25
N ALA A 222 8.35 11.32 -11.58
CA ALA A 222 7.06 11.69 -12.17
C ALA A 222 6.80 10.95 -13.49
N ARG A 223 7.76 11.01 -14.44
CA ARG A 223 7.68 10.30 -15.72
C ARG A 223 7.52 8.79 -15.55
N ARG A 224 8.23 8.19 -14.59
CA ARG A 224 8.13 6.75 -14.30
C ARG A 224 6.74 6.36 -13.79
N ARG A 225 6.12 7.17 -12.93
CA ARG A 225 4.78 6.92 -12.37
C ARG A 225 3.68 7.04 -13.42
N VAL A 226 3.85 7.96 -14.38
CA VAL A 226 2.94 8.16 -15.50
C VAL A 226 2.96 6.98 -16.47
N LYS A 227 4.16 6.48 -16.84
CA LYS A 227 4.30 5.32 -17.74
C LYS A 227 3.54 4.08 -17.25
N SER A 228 3.37 3.93 -15.93
CA SER A 228 2.64 2.80 -15.34
C SER A 228 1.13 3.01 -15.17
N HIS A 229 0.61 4.24 -15.31
CA HIS A 229 -0.80 4.57 -15.02
C HIS A 229 -1.51 5.34 -16.14
N GLY A 230 -0.86 5.60 -17.29
CA GLY A 230 -1.51 6.23 -18.45
C GLY A 230 -1.91 7.69 -18.27
N ARG A 231 -1.34 8.40 -17.29
CA ARG A 231 -1.61 9.83 -17.02
C ARG A 231 -0.69 10.74 -17.83
N GLU A 232 -0.95 12.03 -17.90
CA GLU A 232 -0.08 12.98 -18.61
C GLU A 232 1.10 13.47 -17.75
N CYS A 233 2.23 13.84 -18.39
CA CYS A 233 3.38 14.48 -17.73
C CYS A 233 3.94 15.62 -18.60
N THR A 234 3.54 16.87 -18.35
CA THR A 234 3.98 18.06 -19.11
C THR A 234 4.93 18.98 -18.33
N ILE A 235 5.17 18.70 -17.04
CA ILE A 235 6.11 19.49 -16.22
C ILE A 235 7.55 19.42 -16.73
N THR A 236 8.29 20.52 -16.55
CA THR A 236 9.70 20.67 -16.92
C THR A 236 10.58 20.95 -15.70
N LEU A 237 11.91 20.94 -15.86
CA LEU A 237 12.84 21.24 -14.76
C LEU A 237 12.74 22.70 -14.31
N GLU A 238 12.53 23.60 -15.26
CA GLU A 238 12.38 25.04 -15.06
C GLU A 238 11.13 25.32 -14.24
N TYR A 239 10.02 24.66 -14.59
CA TYR A 239 8.78 24.75 -13.83
C TYR A 239 8.94 24.21 -12.40
N LEU A 240 9.62 23.08 -12.22
CA LEU A 240 9.89 22.53 -10.88
C LEU A 240 10.77 23.45 -10.03
N LYS A 241 11.78 24.09 -10.63
CA LYS A 241 12.61 25.08 -9.92
C LYS A 241 11.79 26.29 -9.49
N ALA A 242 11.02 26.88 -10.41
CA ALA A 242 10.17 28.03 -10.11
C ALA A 242 9.14 27.72 -9.02
N LEU A 243 8.51 26.54 -9.08
CA LEU A 243 7.58 26.07 -8.05
C LEU A 243 8.25 25.91 -6.68
N TRP A 244 9.47 25.36 -6.65
CA TRP A 244 10.23 25.20 -5.41
C TRP A 244 10.56 26.54 -4.76
N GLU A 245 11.02 27.51 -5.57
CA GLU A 245 11.31 28.89 -5.15
C GLU A 245 10.04 29.59 -4.66
N GLN A 246 8.94 29.47 -5.38
CA GLN A 246 7.62 29.97 -4.97
C GLN A 246 7.18 29.40 -3.62
N GLN A 247 7.38 28.11 -3.40
CA GLN A 247 7.07 27.45 -2.14
C GLN A 247 8.09 27.73 -1.03
N ASN A 248 9.16 28.49 -1.30
CA ASN A 248 10.30 28.69 -0.39
C ASN A 248 10.90 27.38 0.13
N GLY A 249 10.79 26.28 -0.63
CA GLY A 249 11.18 24.94 -0.18
C GLY A 249 10.40 24.44 1.04
N ILE A 250 9.16 24.90 1.23
CA ILE A 250 8.29 24.54 2.35
C ILE A 250 7.22 23.55 1.90
N CYS A 251 6.93 22.56 2.74
CA CYS A 251 5.83 21.62 2.53
C CYS A 251 4.46 22.30 2.67
N SER A 252 3.62 22.20 1.64
CA SER A 252 2.27 22.77 1.61
C SER A 252 1.33 22.31 2.75
N TYR A 253 1.58 21.14 3.33
CA TYR A 253 0.75 20.55 4.38
C TYR A 253 1.26 20.83 5.79
N THR A 254 2.58 20.83 6.03
CA THR A 254 3.17 20.92 7.40
C THR A 254 3.84 22.24 7.70
N GLY A 255 4.18 23.04 6.69
CA GLY A 255 5.06 24.18 6.88
C GLY A 255 6.53 23.81 7.14
N TRP A 256 6.88 22.53 7.08
CA TRP A 256 8.27 22.10 7.25
C TRP A 256 9.14 22.56 6.09
N LYS A 257 10.32 23.08 6.41
CA LYS A 257 11.40 23.20 5.43
C LYS A 257 11.78 21.80 4.94
N LEU A 258 11.68 21.61 3.63
CA LEU A 258 11.92 20.35 2.97
C LEU A 258 13.41 20.15 2.72
N ASP A 259 13.86 18.91 2.88
CA ASP A 259 15.19 18.47 2.49
C ASP A 259 15.18 17.99 1.04
N ASN A 260 15.86 18.72 0.16
CA ASN A 260 15.98 18.43 -1.27
C ASN A 260 17.46 18.23 -1.63
N PRO A 261 17.93 16.97 -1.69
CA PRO A 261 19.31 16.67 -2.03
C PRO A 261 19.74 17.28 -3.36
N GLU A 262 20.94 17.83 -3.35
CA GLU A 262 21.51 18.56 -4.48
C GLU A 262 21.71 17.70 -5.74
N THR A 263 21.87 16.40 -5.57
CA THR A 263 22.18 15.46 -6.66
C THR A 263 21.46 14.13 -6.48
N THR A 264 21.18 13.44 -7.60
CA THR A 264 20.61 12.08 -7.59
C THR A 264 21.43 11.08 -6.76
N ALA A 265 22.76 11.21 -6.73
CA ALA A 265 23.60 10.34 -5.90
C ALA A 265 23.34 10.55 -4.41
N HIS A 266 23.13 11.80 -3.96
CA HIS A 266 22.73 12.09 -2.59
C HIS A 266 21.33 11.56 -2.25
N TRP A 267 20.44 11.42 -3.24
CA TRP A 267 19.14 10.77 -3.02
C TRP A 267 19.27 9.27 -2.73
N GLU A 268 20.22 8.58 -3.37
CA GLU A 268 20.39 7.14 -3.27
C GLU A 268 21.15 6.72 -2.00
N ASN A 269 22.07 7.57 -1.54
CA ASN A 269 22.95 7.26 -0.41
C ASN A 269 22.40 7.70 0.96
N ASN A 270 21.38 8.56 0.99
CA ASN A 270 20.84 9.06 2.25
C ASN A 270 19.65 8.24 2.74
N GLN A 271 19.58 8.07 4.06
CA GLN A 271 18.43 7.46 4.71
C GLN A 271 17.14 8.24 4.38
N LEU A 272 16.04 7.52 4.26
CA LEU A 272 14.73 8.11 4.05
C LEU A 272 14.31 8.89 5.31
N HIS A 273 14.03 10.18 5.17
CA HIS A 273 13.65 11.06 6.26
C HIS A 273 12.24 11.65 6.01
N PRO A 274 11.38 11.85 7.03
CA PRO A 274 10.02 12.36 6.85
C PRO A 274 9.95 13.69 6.08
N LYS A 275 10.92 14.59 6.29
CA LYS A 275 11.02 15.92 5.64
C LYS A 275 11.61 15.90 4.23
N ARG A 276 11.96 14.73 3.68
CA ARG A 276 12.48 14.65 2.31
C ARG A 276 11.44 15.22 1.34
N ALA A 277 11.87 16.09 0.43
CA ALA A 277 11.01 16.63 -0.60
C ALA A 277 10.39 15.51 -1.45
N SER A 278 9.15 15.66 -1.85
CA SER A 278 8.49 14.78 -2.80
C SER A 278 7.53 15.60 -3.65
N LEU A 279 7.42 15.22 -4.92
CA LEU A 279 6.46 15.81 -5.83
C LEU A 279 5.13 15.06 -5.75
N ASP A 280 4.11 15.76 -5.25
CA ASP A 280 2.73 15.31 -5.12
C ASP A 280 1.83 15.99 -6.16
N ARG A 281 0.68 15.38 -6.44
CA ARG A 281 -0.36 15.94 -7.29
C ARG A 281 -1.43 16.57 -6.42
N ILE A 282 -1.86 17.78 -6.76
CA ILE A 282 -2.91 18.49 -6.01
C ILE A 282 -4.22 17.70 -6.16
N ASP A 283 -4.71 17.57 -7.39
CA ASP A 283 -5.75 16.60 -7.75
C ASP A 283 -5.11 15.28 -8.19
N SER A 284 -5.39 14.22 -7.43
CA SER A 284 -4.91 12.85 -7.68
C SER A 284 -5.53 12.20 -8.93
N SER A 285 -6.62 12.76 -9.47
CA SER A 285 -7.26 12.30 -10.71
C SER A 285 -6.45 12.69 -11.95
N LEU A 286 -5.73 13.80 -11.88
CA LEU A 286 -4.96 14.37 -12.97
C LEU A 286 -3.49 13.87 -12.99
N GLY A 287 -2.78 14.24 -14.06
CA GLY A 287 -1.37 13.93 -14.28
C GLY A 287 -0.40 14.90 -13.61
N TYR A 288 0.88 14.78 -13.94
CA TYR A 288 1.92 15.75 -13.58
C TYR A 288 1.91 16.88 -14.62
N VAL A 289 0.94 17.77 -14.51
CA VAL A 289 0.73 18.90 -15.41
C VAL A 289 0.93 20.22 -14.67
N LEU A 290 1.16 21.30 -15.43
CA LEU A 290 1.32 22.64 -14.87
C LEU A 290 0.09 23.01 -14.02
N GLY A 291 0.34 23.54 -12.82
CA GLY A 291 -0.71 23.93 -11.87
C GLY A 291 -1.29 22.78 -11.04
N ASN A 292 -0.97 21.51 -11.34
CA ASN A 292 -1.49 20.35 -10.60
C ASN A 292 -0.42 19.63 -9.76
N VAL A 293 0.73 20.24 -9.50
CA VAL A 293 1.79 19.62 -8.69
C VAL A 293 2.27 20.56 -7.60
N GLN A 294 2.72 19.97 -6.50
CA GLN A 294 3.27 20.71 -5.35
C GLN A 294 4.39 19.92 -4.70
N PHE A 295 5.36 20.62 -4.11
CA PHE A 295 6.36 19.99 -3.25
C PHE A 295 5.80 19.79 -1.85
N VAL A 296 5.89 18.55 -1.38
CA VAL A 296 5.41 18.16 -0.07
C VAL A 296 6.46 17.28 0.60
N SER A 297 6.25 16.96 1.88
CA SER A 297 7.07 15.97 2.55
C SER A 297 6.78 14.58 1.96
N VAL A 298 7.78 13.71 1.89
CA VAL A 298 7.60 12.34 1.40
C VAL A 298 6.56 11.59 2.22
N MET A 299 6.44 11.91 3.52
CA MET A 299 5.43 11.37 4.40
C MET A 299 4.01 11.79 3.99
N ALA A 300 3.81 13.06 3.61
CA ALA A 300 2.53 13.54 3.09
C ALA A 300 2.15 12.84 1.77
N ASN A 301 3.10 12.74 0.84
CA ASN A 301 2.88 12.08 -0.45
C ASN A 301 2.62 10.57 -0.27
N PHE A 302 3.27 9.91 0.70
CA PHE A 302 2.96 8.53 1.04
C PHE A 302 1.55 8.37 1.61
N ALA A 303 1.16 9.23 2.54
CA ALA A 303 -0.20 9.22 3.09
C ALA A 303 -1.25 9.45 2.00
N LYS A 304 -1.08 10.48 1.16
CA LYS A 304 -2.05 10.87 0.12
C LYS A 304 -2.18 9.81 -0.97
N ARG A 305 -1.06 9.37 -1.56
CA ARG A 305 -1.03 8.50 -2.75
C ARG A 305 -1.93 8.98 -3.90
N ASP A 306 -3.15 8.44 -3.95
CA ASP A 306 -4.18 8.67 -4.96
C ASP A 306 -5.50 9.13 -4.30
N PHE A 307 -5.55 9.24 -2.97
CA PHE A 307 -6.66 9.89 -2.26
C PHE A 307 -6.65 11.39 -2.55
N GLN A 308 -7.80 12.04 -2.35
CA GLN A 308 -7.93 13.48 -2.50
C GLN A 308 -7.43 14.24 -1.26
N GLU A 309 -7.14 15.53 -1.41
CA GLU A 309 -6.63 16.36 -0.32
C GLU A 309 -7.58 16.36 0.89
N GLU A 310 -8.89 16.43 0.64
CA GLU A 310 -9.91 16.47 1.69
C GLU A 310 -9.87 15.19 2.55
N GLU A 311 -9.64 14.05 1.92
CA GLU A 311 -9.51 12.76 2.61
C GLU A 311 -8.23 12.69 3.47
N LEU A 312 -7.15 13.27 2.96
CA LEU A 312 -5.88 13.37 3.67
C LEU A 312 -5.99 14.28 4.92
N LEU A 313 -6.59 15.46 4.77
CA LEU A 313 -6.80 16.39 5.90
C LEU A 313 -7.75 15.79 6.94
N LYS A 314 -8.81 15.10 6.50
CA LYS A 314 -9.72 14.36 7.38
C LYS A 314 -8.99 13.29 8.19
N PHE A 315 -8.02 12.61 7.58
CA PHE A 315 -7.18 11.63 8.28
C PHE A 315 -6.35 12.28 9.39
N PHE A 316 -5.65 13.38 9.11
CA PHE A 316 -4.82 14.06 10.13
C PHE A 316 -5.64 14.53 11.32
N GLN A 317 -6.79 15.16 11.07
CA GLN A 317 -7.68 15.61 12.13
C GLN A 317 -8.18 14.43 12.98
N ALA A 318 -8.49 13.29 12.37
CA ALA A 318 -8.93 12.11 13.09
C ALA A 318 -7.84 11.56 14.02
N VAL A 319 -6.58 11.57 13.60
CA VAL A 319 -5.45 11.14 14.45
C VAL A 319 -5.32 12.04 15.68
N VAL A 320 -5.27 13.36 15.47
CA VAL A 320 -5.11 14.35 16.55
C VAL A 320 -6.29 14.27 17.52
N ASN A 321 -7.53 14.27 17.01
CA ASN A 321 -8.73 14.20 17.84
C ASN A 321 -8.80 12.91 18.67
N TYR A 322 -8.42 11.77 18.09
CA TYR A 322 -8.45 10.49 18.79
C TYR A 322 -7.40 10.43 19.90
N ARG A 323 -6.20 10.98 19.66
CA ARG A 323 -5.16 11.14 20.68
C ARG A 323 -5.65 11.97 21.86
N VAL A 324 -6.18 13.17 21.60
CA VAL A 324 -6.67 14.09 22.64
C VAL A 324 -7.75 13.43 23.51
N LYS A 325 -8.69 12.69 22.91
CA LYS A 325 -9.76 11.99 23.66
C LYS A 325 -9.27 10.85 24.55
N ASN A 326 -8.14 10.22 24.20
CA ASN A 326 -7.62 9.04 24.90
C ASN A 326 -6.39 9.33 25.79
N THR A 327 -5.87 10.56 25.77
CA THR A 327 -4.87 10.99 26.75
C THR A 327 -5.58 11.40 28.05
N PRO A 328 -5.25 10.82 29.21
CA PRO A 328 -5.85 11.23 30.48
C PRO A 328 -5.53 12.72 30.76
N PRO A 329 -6.47 13.49 31.35
CA PRO A 329 -6.19 14.86 31.74
C PRO A 329 -5.00 14.86 32.71
N ASN A 330 -4.05 15.78 32.50
CA ASN A 330 -2.92 15.97 33.41
C ASN A 330 -3.45 16.08 34.85
N PRO A 331 -2.88 15.36 35.83
CA PRO A 331 -3.28 15.54 37.22
C PRO A 331 -3.09 17.01 37.58
N PRO A 332 -4.05 17.63 38.29
CA PRO A 332 -3.95 19.03 38.66
C PRO A 332 -2.65 19.24 39.43
N LEU A 333 -1.87 20.24 38.99
CA LEU A 333 -0.68 20.72 39.71
C LEU A 333 -1.07 20.94 41.16
N THR A 334 -0.61 20.07 42.05
CA THR A 334 -0.74 20.27 43.49
C THR A 334 0.00 21.56 43.80
N LYS A 335 -0.75 22.63 44.06
CA LYS A 335 -0.21 23.85 44.66
C LYS A 335 0.45 23.43 45.96
N GLY A 336 1.78 23.32 45.95
CA GLY A 336 2.56 23.11 47.16
C GLY A 336 2.15 24.18 48.17
N ARG A 337 1.52 23.76 49.26
CA ARG A 337 1.38 24.61 50.44
C ARG A 337 2.79 24.94 50.91
N ALA A 338 3.18 26.19 50.75
CA ALA A 338 4.33 26.75 51.46
C ALA A 338 4.10 26.49 52.95
N ARG A 339 4.95 25.63 53.55
CA ARG A 339 5.04 25.53 55.01
C ARG A 339 5.73 26.80 55.47
N VAL A 340 4.96 27.68 56.12
CA VAL A 340 5.52 28.66 57.05
C VAL A 340 5.83 27.89 58.33
N GLY A 341 7.10 27.86 58.70
CA GLY A 341 7.63 27.24 59.91
C GLY A 341 9.02 27.77 60.14
#